data_AF-A0A6B3EQV7-F1
#
_entry.id   AF-A0A6B3EQV7-F1
#
_cell.length_a   1.000
_cell.length_b   1.000
_cell.length_c   1.000
_cell.angle_alpha   90.00
_cell.angle_beta   90.00
_cell.angle_gamma   90.00
#
_symmetry.space_group_name_H-M   'P 1'
#
loop_
_entity.id
_entity.type
_entity.pdbx_description
1 polymer ?
#
loop_
_entity_poly.entity_id
_entity_poly.type
_entity_poly.pdbx_seq_one_letter_code
_entity_poly.pdbx_strand_id
1 'polypeptide(L)'
;ILIAGYSAYPRLVNFRIMREIADEVGATLMVDMAHFAGLVAGKVLTGEHDPVPYAQIVTTTTHKSLRGPRGGMVLCEEPLAEYVDRGCPMVLGGPL
;
A
#
# COMPACT_ATOMS: atom_id res chain seq x y z
N ILE A 1 7.60 9.88 -6.78
CA ILE A 1 6.69 9.01 -5.99
C ILE A 1 5.44 9.82 -5.66
N LEU A 2 4.26 9.26 -5.90
CA LEU A 2 2.98 9.78 -5.42
C LEU A 2 2.49 8.86 -4.30
N ILE A 3 2.19 9.42 -3.13
CA ILE A 3 1.71 8.62 -1.99
C ILE A 3 0.21 8.86 -1.82
N ALA A 4 -0.56 7.79 -1.82
CA ALA A 4 -1.98 7.78 -1.48
C ALA A 4 -2.22 6.94 -0.21
N GLY A 5 -3.33 7.18 0.47
CA GLY A 5 -3.61 6.58 1.77
C GLY A 5 -4.02 7.64 2.78
N TYR A 6 -4.54 7.22 3.93
CA TYR A 6 -5.06 8.16 4.91
C TYR A 6 -5.15 7.56 6.32
N SER A 7 -4.93 8.42 7.30
CA SER A 7 -5.20 8.12 8.71
C SER A 7 -6.56 8.65 9.18
N ALA A 8 -6.97 9.81 8.66
CA ALA A 8 -8.18 10.53 9.09
C ALA A 8 -8.95 11.13 7.89
N TYR A 9 -9.29 10.28 6.92
CA TYR A 9 -10.09 10.67 5.76
C TYR A 9 -11.31 9.73 5.64
N PRO A 10 -12.54 10.24 5.69
CA PRO A 10 -13.74 9.41 5.80
C PRO A 10 -14.32 8.99 4.44
N ARG A 11 -13.67 9.33 3.32
CA ARG A 11 -14.18 9.07 1.96
C ARG A 11 -13.31 8.03 1.25
N LEU A 12 -13.90 7.41 0.25
CA LEU A 12 -13.20 6.48 -0.63
C LEU A 12 -12.29 7.27 -1.59
N VAL A 13 -11.08 6.73 -1.82
CA VAL A 13 -10.11 7.26 -2.78
C VAL A 13 -10.24 6.49 -4.09
N ASN A 14 -10.13 7.18 -5.21
CA ASN A 14 -10.09 6.55 -6.52
C ASN A 14 -8.64 6.25 -6.91
N PHE A 15 -8.19 5.02 -6.74
CA PHE A 15 -6.81 4.62 -6.99
C PHE A 15 -6.48 4.52 -8.48
N ARG A 16 -7.48 4.31 -9.35
CA ARG A 16 -7.28 4.38 -10.81
C ARG A 16 -6.82 5.76 -11.24
N ILE A 17 -7.53 6.81 -10.81
CA ILE A 17 -7.17 8.20 -11.13
C ILE A 17 -5.80 8.55 -10.53
N MET A 18 -5.52 8.12 -9.29
CA MET A 18 -4.21 8.33 -8.70
C MET A 18 -3.09 7.68 -9.52
N ARG A 19 -3.37 6.51 -10.10
CA ARG A 19 -2.41 5.82 -10.98
C ARG A 19 -2.22 6.56 -12.30
N GLU A 20 -3.28 7.02 -12.93
CA GLU A 20 -3.22 7.85 -14.14
C GLU A 20 -2.33 9.09 -13.94
N ILE A 21 -2.53 9.80 -12.82
CA ILE A 21 -1.71 10.97 -12.46
C ILE A 21 -0.24 10.58 -12.24
N ALA A 22 -0.01 9.45 -11.56
CA ALA A 22 1.35 8.97 -11.31
C ALA A 22 2.08 8.63 -12.61
N ASP A 23 1.41 7.94 -13.53
CA ASP A 23 1.97 7.58 -14.83
C ASP A 23 2.23 8.82 -15.72
N GLU A 24 1.35 9.83 -15.68
CA GLU A 24 1.52 11.09 -16.45
C GLU A 24 2.84 11.80 -16.13
N VAL A 25 3.25 11.78 -14.85
CA VAL A 25 4.48 12.44 -14.40
C VAL A 25 5.66 11.47 -14.20
N GLY A 26 5.51 10.20 -14.60
CA GLY A 26 6.54 9.17 -14.44
C GLY A 26 6.86 8.82 -12.97
N ALA A 27 5.89 8.97 -12.06
CA ALA A 27 6.03 8.62 -10.65
C ALA A 27 5.54 7.21 -10.34
N THR A 28 6.21 6.55 -9.39
CA THR A 28 5.66 5.36 -8.71
C THR A 28 4.50 5.77 -7.79
N LEU A 29 3.34 5.12 -7.93
CA LEU A 29 2.25 5.20 -6.97
C LEU A 29 2.49 4.21 -5.82
N MET A 30 2.57 4.75 -4.62
CA MET A 30 2.61 4.00 -3.37
C MET A 30 1.32 4.24 -2.60
N VAL A 31 0.63 3.18 -2.17
CA VAL A 31 -0.57 3.28 -1.32
C VAL A 31 -0.28 2.76 0.08
N ASP A 32 -0.45 3.60 1.09
CA ASP A 32 -0.51 3.17 2.49
C ASP A 32 -1.96 2.87 2.90
N MET A 33 -2.29 1.58 3.01
CA MET A 33 -3.61 1.11 3.42
C MET A 33 -3.73 0.79 4.91
N ALA A 34 -2.80 1.26 5.77
CA ALA A 34 -2.73 0.88 7.17
C ALA A 34 -4.08 0.92 7.93
N HIS A 35 -4.91 1.95 7.71
CA HIS A 35 -6.20 2.10 8.40
C HIS A 35 -7.32 1.23 7.81
N PHE A 36 -7.25 0.86 6.53
CA PHE A 36 -8.34 0.20 5.80
C PHE A 36 -7.96 -1.15 5.18
N ALA A 37 -6.79 -1.70 5.50
CA ALA A 37 -6.31 -2.99 4.99
C ALA A 37 -7.27 -4.16 5.26
N GLY A 38 -7.95 -4.17 6.41
CA GLY A 38 -8.97 -5.19 6.69
C GLY A 38 -10.18 -5.11 5.76
N LEU A 39 -10.52 -3.90 5.29
CA LEU A 39 -11.61 -3.68 4.33
C LEU A 39 -11.21 -4.11 2.92
N VAL A 40 -9.93 -3.95 2.55
CA VAL A 40 -9.36 -4.49 1.30
C VAL A 40 -9.35 -6.02 1.35
N ALA A 41 -8.78 -6.61 2.40
CA ALA A 41 -8.72 -8.07 2.57
C ALA A 41 -10.12 -8.71 2.65
N GLY A 42 -11.07 -8.03 3.27
CA GLY A 42 -12.48 -8.44 3.35
C GLY A 42 -13.29 -8.21 2.08
N LYS A 43 -12.68 -7.71 0.99
CA LYS A 43 -13.34 -7.39 -0.29
C LYS A 43 -14.50 -6.40 -0.17
N VAL A 44 -14.43 -5.48 0.80
CA VAL A 44 -15.38 -4.37 0.95
C VAL A 44 -14.99 -3.22 0.03
N LEU A 45 -13.68 -2.92 -0.05
CA LEU A 45 -13.14 -2.01 -1.04
C LEU A 45 -12.85 -2.78 -2.33
N THR A 46 -13.51 -2.40 -3.42
CA THR A 46 -13.45 -3.09 -4.71
C THR A 46 -13.40 -2.07 -5.87
N GLY A 47 -13.12 -2.56 -7.08
CA GLY A 47 -13.04 -1.71 -8.27
C GLY A 47 -12.00 -0.61 -8.10
N GLU A 48 -12.35 0.63 -8.44
CA GLU A 48 -11.46 1.79 -8.35
C GLU A 48 -11.02 2.16 -6.92
N HIS A 49 -11.61 1.53 -5.90
CA HIS A 49 -11.30 1.74 -4.49
C HIS A 49 -10.44 0.61 -3.89
N ASP A 50 -10.18 -0.47 -4.64
CA ASP A 50 -9.16 -1.44 -4.27
C ASP A 50 -7.80 -0.90 -4.72
N PRO A 51 -6.83 -0.67 -3.82
CA PRO A 51 -5.52 -0.15 -4.22
C PRO A 51 -4.63 -1.17 -4.91
N VAL A 52 -4.85 -2.48 -4.67
CA VAL A 52 -3.94 -3.56 -5.10
C VAL A 52 -3.77 -3.63 -6.63
N PRO A 53 -4.82 -3.46 -7.45
CA PRO A 53 -4.68 -3.49 -8.91
C PRO A 53 -3.98 -2.27 -9.53
N TYR A 54 -3.82 -1.16 -8.79
CA TYR A 54 -3.35 0.11 -9.37
C TYR A 54 -1.97 0.55 -8.85
N ALA A 55 -1.65 0.25 -7.59
CA ALA A 55 -0.43 0.71 -6.96
C ALA A 55 0.75 -0.20 -7.26
N GLN A 56 1.90 0.38 -7.63
CA GLN A 56 3.14 -0.41 -7.78
C GLN A 56 3.68 -0.88 -6.43
N ILE A 57 3.40 -0.13 -5.34
CA ILE A 57 3.75 -0.48 -3.96
C ILE A 57 2.53 -0.28 -3.06
N VAL A 58 2.24 -1.26 -2.20
CA VAL A 58 1.24 -1.12 -1.14
C VAL A 58 1.88 -1.41 0.21
N THR A 59 1.81 -0.47 1.13
CA THR A 59 2.25 -0.66 2.52
C THR A 59 1.06 -0.76 3.45
N THR A 60 1.23 -1.49 4.56
CA THR A 60 0.19 -1.56 5.58
C THR A 60 0.74 -1.90 6.96
N THR A 61 -0.04 -1.55 7.98
CA THR A 61 0.10 -2.12 9.32
C THR A 61 -0.85 -3.30 9.51
N THR A 62 -0.43 -4.31 10.24
CA THR A 62 -1.24 -5.53 10.45
C THR A 62 -2.25 -5.44 11.60
N HIS A 63 -2.18 -4.43 12.47
CA HIS A 63 -2.92 -4.40 13.74
C HIS A 63 -4.19 -3.53 13.77
N LYS A 64 -4.48 -2.77 12.71
CA LYS A 64 -5.66 -1.90 12.65
C LYS A 64 -6.89 -2.68 12.19
N SER A 65 -7.50 -2.30 11.08
CA SER A 65 -8.65 -3.02 10.52
C SER A 65 -8.33 -4.47 10.15
N LEU A 66 -7.07 -4.82 9.89
CA LEU A 66 -6.63 -6.20 9.64
C LEU A 66 -6.55 -7.06 10.92
N ARG A 67 -6.58 -6.43 12.11
CA ARG A 67 -6.76 -7.05 13.44
C ARG A 67 -5.74 -8.14 13.82
N GLY A 68 -4.53 -8.09 13.28
CA GLY A 68 -3.38 -8.92 13.66
C GLY A 68 -2.48 -8.28 14.74
N PRO A 69 -1.27 -8.84 14.98
CA PRO A 69 -0.29 -8.25 15.89
C PRO A 69 0.30 -6.95 15.31
N ARG A 70 1.04 -6.20 16.12
CA ARG A 70 1.78 -5.01 15.65
C ARG A 70 2.92 -5.43 14.73
N GLY A 71 2.74 -5.18 13.44
CA GLY A 71 3.74 -5.38 12.40
C GLY A 71 3.39 -4.54 11.17
N GLY A 72 4.23 -4.67 10.13
CA GLY A 72 4.06 -4.02 8.85
C GLY A 72 4.31 -5.00 7.70
N MET A 73 3.74 -4.70 6.54
CA MET A 73 3.97 -5.43 5.29
C MET A 73 4.18 -4.44 4.15
N VAL A 74 5.01 -4.83 3.19
CA VAL A 74 5.21 -4.15 1.92
C VAL A 74 4.89 -5.15 0.81
N LEU A 75 3.88 -4.83 0.00
CA LEU A 75 3.54 -5.54 -1.22
C LEU A 75 4.04 -4.69 -2.38
N CYS A 76 4.54 -5.33 -3.44
CA CYS A 76 4.98 -4.61 -4.62
C CYS A 76 4.83 -5.47 -5.88
N GLU A 77 4.87 -4.80 -7.04
CA GLU A 77 5.01 -5.48 -8.33
C GLU A 77 6.37 -6.20 -8.42
N GLU A 78 6.41 -7.31 -9.15
CA GLU A 78 7.60 -8.17 -9.30
C GLU A 78 8.91 -7.42 -9.67
N PRO A 79 8.90 -6.41 -10.58
CA PRO A 79 10.11 -5.65 -10.89
C PRO A 79 10.71 -4.86 -9.72
N LEU A 80 9.93 -4.62 -8.65
CA LEU A 80 10.36 -3.88 -7.47
C LEU A 80 10.80 -4.79 -6.31
N ALA A 81 10.55 -6.09 -6.39
CA ALA A 81 10.76 -7.03 -5.29
C ALA A 81 12.20 -7.00 -4.75
N GLU A 82 13.19 -7.07 -5.64
CA GLU A 82 14.60 -7.06 -5.24
C GLU A 82 15.01 -5.76 -4.52
N TYR A 83 14.43 -4.62 -4.93
CA TYR A 83 14.70 -3.33 -4.30
C TYR A 83 14.04 -3.22 -2.92
N VAL A 84 12.82 -3.73 -2.78
CA VAL A 84 12.09 -3.78 -1.51
C VAL A 84 12.81 -4.69 -0.51
N ASP A 85 13.20 -5.89 -0.92
CA ASP A 85 13.88 -6.87 -0.06
C ASP A 85 15.24 -6.38 0.40
N ARG A 86 15.99 -5.68 -0.46
CA ARG A 86 17.24 -5.03 -0.07
C ARG A 86 17.04 -3.91 0.96
N GLY A 87 15.86 -3.30 1.00
CA GLY A 87 15.50 -2.26 1.98
C GLY A 87 15.53 -2.76 3.42
N CYS A 88 15.01 -3.97 3.67
CA CYS A 88 14.91 -4.57 5.00
C CYS A 88 16.26 -4.62 5.75
N PRO A 89 17.33 -5.26 5.25
CA PRO A 89 18.61 -5.31 5.96
C PRO A 89 19.33 -3.95 6.06
N MET A 90 18.98 -2.97 5.21
CA MET A 90 19.57 -1.62 5.29
C MET A 90 19.00 -0.80 6.46
N VAL A 91 17.73 -1.01 6.82
CA VAL A 91 17.02 -0.20 7.83
C VAL A 91 16.59 -0.99 9.07
N LEU A 92 16.60 -2.32 9.01
CA LEU A 92 16.22 -3.24 10.07
C LEU A 92 17.37 -4.21 10.38
N GLY A 93 17.40 -4.70 11.62
CA GLY A 93 18.27 -5.81 12.02
C GLY A 93 17.65 -7.17 11.66
N GLY A 94 17.97 -8.19 12.45
CA GLY A 94 17.31 -9.50 12.31
C GLY A 94 15.81 -9.42 12.60
N PRO A 95 14.96 -10.20 11.91
CA PRO A 95 13.56 -10.36 12.28
C PRO A 95 13.46 -10.93 13.70
N LEU A 96 12.56 -10.36 14.51
CA LEU A 96 12.28 -10.76 15.89
C LEU A 96 11.32 -11.95 15.95
#